data_AF-A0A256WF19-F1
#
_entry.id   AF-A0A256WF19-F1
#
_cell.length_a   1.000
_cell.length_b   1.000
_cell.length_c   1.000
_cell.angle_alpha   90.00
_cell.angle_beta   90.00
_cell.angle_gamma   90.00
#
_symmetry.space_group_name_H-M   'P 1'
#
loop_
_entity.id
_entity.type
_entity.pdbx_description
1 polymer ?
#
loop_
_entity_poly.entity_id
_entity_poly.type
_entity_poly.pdbx_seq_one_letter_code
_entity_poly.pdbx_strand_id
1 'polypeptide(L)' 'MVVEKNDKILGIDLIGYPGEYQAAFDLEKYKILRRAGMKIFPISYAEWVFNPQLRDMDILGDE' A
#
# COMPACT_ATOMS: atom_id res chain seq x y z
N MET A 1 -2.33 -3.85 3.83
CA MET A 1 -1.32 -4.94 3.97
C MET A 1 0.04 -4.31 4.24
N VAL A 2 0.92 -4.94 5.03
CA VAL A 2 2.26 -4.41 5.33
C VAL A 2 3.29 -5.52 5.14
N VAL A 3 4.43 -5.18 4.55
CA VAL A 3 5.59 -6.07 4.34
C VAL A 3 6.86 -5.34 4.80
N GLU A 4 7.78 -6.08 5.37
CA GLU A 4 9.09 -5.58 5.78
C GLU A 4 10.20 -6.30 4.99
N LYS A 5 11.15 -5.54 4.44
CA LYS A 5 12.34 -6.07 3.76
C LYS A 5 13.50 -5.11 3.97
N ASN A 6 14.66 -5.61 4.44
CA ASN A 6 15.88 -4.82 4.66
C ASN A 6 15.65 -3.55 5.49
N ASP A 7 14.98 -3.69 6.65
CA ASP A 7 14.60 -2.58 7.54
C ASP A 7 13.70 -1.49 6.91
N LYS A 8 13.16 -1.75 5.70
CA LYS A 8 12.20 -0.88 5.04
C LYS A 8 10.81 -1.50 5.18
N ILE A 9 9.87 -0.70 5.66
CA ILE A 9 8.46 -1.10 5.79
C ILE A 9 7.68 -0.50 4.62
N LEU A 10 6.96 -1.37 3.91
CA LEU A 10 6.08 -1.03 2.82
C LEU A 10 4.65 -1.40 3.17
N GLY A 11 3.74 -0.46 2.94
CA GLY A 11 2.32 -0.69 3.12
C GLY A 11 1.57 -0.50 1.81
N ILE A 12 0.50 -1.27 1.67
CA ILE A 12 -0.53 -1.08 0.64
C ILE A 12 -1.81 -0.67 1.36
N ASP A 13 -2.31 0.51 1.01
CA ASP A 13 -3.67 0.94 1.34
C ASP A 13 -4.60 0.43 0.23
N LEU A 14 -5.37 -0.61 0.55
CA LEU A 14 -6.16 -1.37 -0.42
C LEU A 14 -7.57 -0.80 -0.49
N ILE A 15 -7.69 0.30 -1.23
CA ILE A 15 -8.88 1.13 -1.28
C ILE A 15 -10.03 0.34 -1.91
N GLY A 16 -11.18 0.30 -1.23
CA GLY A 16 -12.34 -0.46 -1.66
C GLY A 16 -12.33 -1.93 -1.22
N TYR A 17 -11.37 -2.36 -0.39
CA TYR A 17 -11.43 -3.68 0.23
C TYR A 17 -12.67 -3.79 1.13
N PRO A 18 -13.47 -4.87 1.03
CA PRO A 18 -14.70 -4.99 1.82
C PRO A 18 -14.46 -4.93 3.33
N GLY A 19 -15.26 -4.14 4.05
CA GLY A 19 -15.21 -4.02 5.50
C GLY A 19 -14.78 -2.64 6.00
N GLU A 20 -14.27 -2.57 7.22
CA GLU A 20 -13.97 -1.31 7.92
C GLU A 20 -12.82 -0.49 7.28
N TYR A 21 -12.07 -1.09 6.35
CA TYR A 21 -10.94 -0.48 5.64
C TYR A 21 -11.26 -0.15 4.17
N GLN A 22 -12.54 -0.03 3.83
CA GLN A 22 -12.96 0.27 2.46
C GLN A 22 -12.53 1.68 2.00
N ALA A 23 -12.53 2.65 2.92
CA ALA A 23 -12.11 4.00 2.59
C ALA A 23 -10.58 4.10 2.52
N ALA A 24 -10.09 4.92 1.58
CA ALA A 24 -8.70 5.31 1.56
C ALA A 24 -8.32 6.03 2.86
N PHE A 25 -7.05 5.94 3.23
CA PHE A 25 -6.50 6.77 4.29
C PHE A 25 -6.67 8.25 3.97
N ASP A 26 -6.95 9.05 5.00
CA ASP A 26 -6.84 10.49 4.86
C ASP A 26 -5.37 10.91 4.68
N LEU A 27 -5.18 12.14 4.20
CA LEU A 27 -3.86 12.69 3.92
C LEU A 27 -2.96 12.75 5.17
N GLU A 28 -3.54 12.97 6.35
CA GLU A 28 -2.76 13.07 7.58
C GLU A 28 -2.20 11.72 8.01
N LYS A 29 -2.98 10.64 7.87
CA LYS A 29 -2.53 9.28 8.10
C LYS A 29 -1.39 8.91 7.15
N TYR A 30 -1.47 9.24 5.86
CA TYR A 30 -0.34 9.06 4.93
C TYR A 30 0.92 9.80 5.38
N LYS A 31 0.78 11.05 5.83
CA LYS A 31 1.92 11.85 6.32
C LYS A 31 2.53 11.26 7.59
N ILE A 32 1.72 10.79 8.54
CA ILE A 32 2.18 10.16 9.79
C ILE A 32 2.97 8.90 9.47
N LEU A 33 2.42 8.00 8.65
CA LEU A 33 3.09 6.74 8.28
C LEU A 33 4.40 7.01 7.55
N ARG A 34 4.42 7.99 6.63
CA ARG A 34 5.65 8.39 5.93
C ARG A 34 6.73 8.93 6.88
N ARG A 35 6.36 9.71 7.90
CA ARG A 35 7.32 10.19 8.92
C ARG A 35 7.88 9.06 9.79
N ALA A 36 7.12 8.00 9.97
CA ALA A 36 7.58 6.78 10.65
C ALA A 36 8.48 5.89 9.77
N GLY A 37 8.86 6.34 8.58
CA GLY A 37 9.70 5.58 7.65
C GLY A 37 8.95 4.58 6.78
N MET A 38 7.61 4.52 6.87
CA MET A 38 6.81 3.65 6.02
C MET A 38 6.54 4.28 4.67
N LYS A 39 6.76 3.51 3.59
CA LYS A 39 6.30 3.87 2.25
C LYS A 39 4.95 3.20 1.99
N ILE A 40 3.90 3.99 1.85
CA ILE A 40 2.54 3.49 1.62
C ILE A 40 2.12 3.77 0.18
N PHE A 41 1.58 2.76 -0.50
CA PHE A 41 1.00 2.88 -1.84
C PHE A 41 -0.52 2.70 -1.78
N PRO A 42 -1.30 3.69 -2.23
CA PRO A 42 -2.72 3.48 -2.49
C PRO A 42 -2.89 2.60 -3.72
N ILE A 43 -3.62 1.49 -3.58
CA ILE A 43 -4.00 0.63 -4.71
C ILE A 43 -5.48 0.33 -4.59
N SER A 44 -6.22 0.47 -5.69
CA SER A 44 -7.61 0.03 -5.75
C SER A 44 -7.69 -1.49 -5.57
N TYR A 45 -8.56 -1.95 -4.67
CA TYR A 45 -8.83 -3.38 -4.48
C TYR A 45 -9.28 -4.06 -5.77
N ALA A 46 -10.11 -3.38 -6.57
CA ALA A 46 -10.55 -3.91 -7.86
C ALA A 46 -9.35 -4.14 -8.80
N GLU A 47 -8.44 -3.17 -8.90
CA GLU A 47 -7.25 -3.31 -9.72
C GLU A 47 -6.34 -4.43 -9.21
N TRP A 48 -6.14 -4.53 -7.89
CA TRP A 48 -5.37 -5.61 -7.28
C TRP A 48 -5.94 -7.01 -7.59
N VAL A 49 -7.26 -7.15 -7.64
CA VAL A 49 -7.94 -8.42 -7.93
C VAL A 49 -7.89 -8.77 -9.41
N PHE A 50 -8.20 -7.80 -10.28
CA PHE A 50 -8.44 -8.04 -11.70
C PHE A 50 -7.24 -7.77 -12.61
N ASN A 51 -6.15 -7.21 -12.10
CA ASN A 51 -4.92 -6.96 -12.84
C ASN A 51 -3.73 -7.72 -12.18
N PRO A 52 -3.42 -8.94 -12.63
CA PRO A 52 -2.30 -9.71 -12.11
C PRO A 52 -0.95 -9.01 -12.28
N GLN A 53 -0.77 -8.22 -13.34
CA GLN A 53 0.48 -7.51 -13.61
C GLN A 53 0.79 -6.45 -12.54
N LEU A 54 -0.23 -5.91 -11.89
CA LEU A 54 -0.07 -5.00 -10.74
C LEU A 54 0.56 -5.70 -9.53
N ARG A 55 0.42 -7.03 -9.40
CA ARG A 55 1.05 -7.81 -8.32
C ARG A 55 2.52 -8.09 -8.59
N ASP A 56 2.89 -8.13 -9.86
CA ASP A 56 4.26 -8.35 -10.33
C ASP A 56 5.05 -7.03 -10.47
N MET A 57 4.42 -5.88 -10.22
CA MET A 57 5.14 -4.61 -10.16
C MET A 57 6.16 -4.67 -9.03
N ASP A 58 7.41 -4.34 -9.33
CA ASP A 58 8.45 -4.06 -8.32
C ASP A 58 8.08 -2.77 -7.55
N ILE A 59 7.12 -2.89 -6.63
CA ILE A 59 6.84 -1.91 -5.58
C ILE A 59 8.04 -1.77 -4.63
N LEU A 60 8.92 -2.77 -4.67
CA LEU A 60 10.26 -2.86 -4.11
C LEU A 60 11.29 -2.55 -5.20
N GLY A 61 11.20 -1.40 -5.87
CA GLY A 61 12.17 -1.03 -6.90
C GLY A 61 13.61 -1.39 -6.51
N ASP A 62 14.32 -2.02 -7.45
CA ASP A 62 15.75 -2.32 -7.37
C ASP A 62 16.53 -1.07 -6.92
N GLU A 63 17.60 -1.33 -6.16
CA GLU A 63 18.46 -0.38 -5.45
C GLU A 63 18.73 0.96 -6.15
#